data_AF-A0A970JQX7-F1
#
_entry.id   AF-A0A970JQX7-F1
#
_cell.length_a   1.000
_cell.length_b   1.000
_cell.length_c   1.000
_cell.angle_alpha   90.00
_cell.angle_beta   90.00
_cell.angle_gamma   90.00
#
_symmetry.space_group_name_H-M   'P 1'
#
loop_
_entity.id
_entity.type
_entity.pdbx_description
1 polymer ?
#
loop_
_entity_poly.entity_id
_entity_poly.type
_entity_poly.pdbx_seq_one_letter_code
_entity_poly.pdbx_strand_id
1 'polypeptide(L)'
;QGVGLYGIYKNYRHTKSPKALKIVNDWFEERMLEGAPPKNVNTMAPLLTMAYLYEDTQDSRYIPYLEQWAQWVMKEMPRTKDNGLQHATYGPENKNQLWDDTLMMTVLPLAKIGKLLNRQDYIEEAIHQFLIHIKYLMDKKTGLWYHGWTFEGNHNYAEALWARGNCWITIAIPEIIEILELEEGDAFRTFLLATLEAQVHSLKQFQHASGLWHTLINDPTSYLESSATAGFAYGILKSVHKGYWPASYKEVAYQAIAGLLEKIDATGEVQQVSIGTGMGEDLDFYRNIGMTAMPYGQSLTVLCLTELLVSFC
;
A
#
# COMPACT_ATOMS: atom_id res chain seq x y z
N GLN A 1 -3.74 -7.90 -7.59
CA GLN A 1 -5.13 -7.67 -8.06
C GLN A 1 -5.84 -6.62 -7.21
N GLY A 2 -5.90 -6.76 -5.87
CA GLY A 2 -6.59 -5.79 -5.00
C GLY A 2 -6.21 -4.32 -5.19
N VAL A 3 -4.90 -3.99 -5.23
CA VAL A 3 -4.42 -2.62 -5.48
C VAL A 3 -4.88 -2.08 -6.85
N GLY A 4 -4.90 -2.93 -7.88
CA GLY A 4 -5.34 -2.55 -9.22
C GLY A 4 -6.83 -2.23 -9.27
N LEU A 5 -7.66 -3.07 -8.62
CA LEU A 5 -9.10 -2.80 -8.46
C LEU A 5 -9.32 -1.48 -7.73
N TYR A 6 -8.54 -1.22 -6.69
CA TYR A 6 -8.64 0.03 -5.94
C TYR A 6 -8.32 1.25 -6.81
N GLY A 7 -7.22 1.21 -7.58
CA GLY A 7 -6.87 2.27 -8.52
C GLY A 7 -7.95 2.51 -9.59
N ILE A 8 -8.49 1.44 -10.18
CA ILE A 8 -9.55 1.55 -11.20
C ILE A 8 -10.87 2.06 -10.59
N TYR A 9 -11.21 1.64 -9.37
CA TYR A 9 -12.37 2.16 -8.63
C TYR A 9 -12.21 3.65 -8.34
N LYS A 10 -11.05 4.10 -7.84
CA LYS A 10 -10.77 5.53 -7.66
C LYS A 10 -10.90 6.28 -8.98
N ASN A 11 -10.41 5.70 -10.08
CA ASN A 11 -10.53 6.31 -11.40
C ASN A 11 -12.01 6.52 -11.78
N TYR A 12 -12.86 5.51 -11.56
CA TYR A 12 -14.31 5.64 -11.70
C TYR A 12 -14.87 6.76 -10.82
N ARG A 13 -14.49 6.83 -9.53
CA ARG A 13 -14.99 7.85 -8.60
C ARG A 13 -14.73 9.28 -9.07
N HIS A 14 -13.54 9.53 -9.62
CA HIS A 14 -13.14 10.84 -10.15
C HIS A 14 -13.71 11.15 -11.53
N THR A 15 -13.66 10.20 -12.46
CA THR A 15 -14.00 10.45 -13.88
C THR A 15 -15.44 10.10 -14.25
N LYS A 16 -16.14 9.35 -13.39
CA LYS A 16 -17.43 8.69 -13.68
C LYS A 16 -17.40 7.77 -14.89
N SER A 17 -16.22 7.24 -15.26
CA SER A 17 -16.03 6.32 -16.39
C SER A 17 -16.84 5.02 -16.20
N PRO A 18 -17.84 4.74 -17.07
CA PRO A 18 -18.60 3.49 -17.01
C PRO A 18 -17.73 2.27 -17.30
N LYS A 19 -16.68 2.42 -18.11
CA LYS A 19 -15.73 1.36 -18.42
C LYS A 19 -14.94 0.94 -17.19
N ALA A 20 -14.47 1.90 -16.39
CA ALA A 20 -13.74 1.62 -15.16
C ALA A 20 -14.63 0.88 -14.15
N LEU A 21 -15.86 1.35 -13.93
CA LEU A 21 -16.81 0.67 -13.05
C LEU A 21 -17.12 -0.76 -13.53
N LYS A 22 -17.34 -0.94 -14.84
CA LYS A 22 -17.63 -2.26 -15.40
C LYS A 22 -16.49 -3.25 -15.12
N ILE A 23 -15.23 -2.86 -15.31
CA ILE A 23 -14.07 -3.72 -15.03
C ILE A 23 -14.06 -4.20 -13.58
N VAL A 24 -14.31 -3.29 -12.64
CA VAL A 24 -14.33 -3.62 -11.21
C VAL A 24 -15.49 -4.55 -10.88
N ASN A 25 -16.70 -4.26 -11.37
CA ASN A 25 -17.89 -5.08 -11.11
C ASN A 25 -17.76 -6.47 -11.74
N ASP A 26 -17.37 -6.56 -13.01
CA ASP A 26 -17.16 -7.84 -13.70
C ASP A 26 -16.19 -8.72 -12.91
N TRP A 27 -15.08 -8.15 -12.43
CA TRP A 27 -14.10 -8.91 -11.66
C TRP A 27 -14.71 -9.49 -10.38
N PHE A 28 -15.46 -8.71 -9.60
CA PHE A 28 -16.09 -9.21 -8.38
C PHE A 28 -17.19 -10.25 -8.68
N GLU A 29 -18.02 -10.04 -9.69
CA GLU A 29 -19.04 -11.02 -10.10
C GLU A 29 -18.40 -12.36 -10.47
N GLU A 30 -17.36 -12.36 -11.30
CA GLU A 30 -16.64 -13.58 -11.67
C GLU A 30 -16.02 -14.30 -10.45
N ARG A 31 -15.34 -13.56 -9.57
CA ARG A 31 -14.70 -14.18 -8.39
C ARG A 31 -15.73 -14.69 -7.37
N MET A 32 -16.86 -14.01 -7.22
CA MET A 32 -17.96 -14.50 -6.36
C MET A 32 -18.56 -15.81 -6.89
N LEU A 33 -18.61 -15.99 -8.22
CA LEU A 33 -19.05 -17.24 -8.86
C LEU A 33 -18.04 -18.38 -8.71
N GLU A 34 -16.74 -18.08 -8.81
CA GLU A 34 -15.67 -19.08 -8.63
C GLU A 34 -15.54 -19.56 -7.18
N GLY A 35 -15.85 -18.68 -6.22
CA GLY A 35 -15.69 -18.92 -4.79
C GLY A 35 -14.49 -18.19 -4.18
N ALA A 36 -14.57 -17.91 -2.88
CA ALA A 36 -13.53 -17.16 -2.20
C ALA A 36 -12.21 -17.95 -2.13
N PRO A 37 -11.05 -17.32 -2.42
CA PRO A 37 -9.76 -17.96 -2.23
C PRO A 37 -9.46 -18.17 -0.74
N PRO A 38 -8.49 -19.03 -0.39
CA PRO A 38 -7.97 -19.08 0.97
C PRO A 38 -7.54 -17.71 1.49
N LYS A 39 -7.85 -17.45 2.77
CA LYS A 39 -7.59 -16.17 3.42
C LYS A 39 -6.14 -16.07 3.86
N ASN A 40 -5.48 -14.99 3.46
CA ASN A 40 -4.13 -14.62 3.89
C ASN A 40 -3.96 -13.10 3.74
N VAL A 41 -2.78 -12.59 4.14
CA VAL A 41 -2.50 -11.15 4.15
C VAL A 41 -2.75 -10.47 2.79
N ASN A 42 -2.45 -11.17 1.69
CA ASN A 42 -2.53 -10.62 0.33
C ASN A 42 -3.92 -10.75 -0.28
N THR A 43 -4.64 -11.83 0.02
CA THR A 43 -5.99 -12.05 -0.52
C THR A 43 -7.05 -11.18 0.14
N MET A 44 -6.73 -10.51 1.24
CA MET A 44 -7.57 -9.50 1.89
C MET A 44 -7.65 -8.17 1.10
N ALA A 45 -6.64 -7.85 0.28
CA ALA A 45 -6.54 -6.54 -0.37
C ALA A 45 -7.75 -6.14 -1.25
N PRO A 46 -8.38 -7.04 -2.05
CA PRO A 46 -9.58 -6.70 -2.84
C PRO A 46 -10.77 -6.22 -1.99
N LEU A 47 -10.86 -6.64 -0.72
CA LEU A 47 -11.99 -6.33 0.15
C LEU A 47 -12.06 -4.82 0.46
N LEU A 48 -10.95 -4.08 0.35
CA LEU A 48 -10.97 -2.62 0.42
C LEU A 48 -11.88 -2.02 -0.66
N THR A 49 -11.72 -2.47 -1.91
CA THR A 49 -12.56 -1.99 -3.01
C THR A 49 -14.00 -2.48 -2.88
N MET A 50 -14.21 -3.73 -2.45
CA MET A 50 -15.55 -4.26 -2.20
C MET A 50 -16.30 -3.45 -1.14
N ALA A 51 -15.63 -3.02 -0.06
CA ALA A 51 -16.24 -2.20 0.97
C ALA A 51 -16.70 -0.84 0.41
N TYR A 52 -15.89 -0.21 -0.42
CA TYR A 52 -16.28 1.03 -1.11
C TYR A 52 -17.43 0.83 -2.12
N LEU A 53 -17.45 -0.29 -2.86
CA LEU A 53 -18.57 -0.60 -3.74
C LEU A 53 -19.86 -0.79 -2.95
N TYR A 54 -19.82 -1.52 -1.83
CA TYR A 54 -20.98 -1.67 -0.96
C TYR A 54 -21.47 -0.31 -0.43
N GLU A 55 -20.55 0.56 0.00
CA GLU A 55 -20.90 1.91 0.44
C GLU A 55 -21.65 2.69 -0.67
N ASP A 56 -21.16 2.60 -1.91
CA ASP A 56 -21.75 3.30 -3.07
C ASP A 56 -23.07 2.69 -3.57
N THR A 57 -23.21 1.36 -3.54
CA THR A 57 -24.33 0.65 -4.19
C THR A 57 -25.35 0.07 -3.22
N GLN A 58 -24.97 -0.13 -1.96
CA GLN A 58 -25.74 -0.86 -0.94
C GLN A 58 -26.09 -2.30 -1.35
N ASP A 59 -25.28 -2.91 -2.21
CA ASP A 59 -25.49 -4.31 -2.63
C ASP A 59 -25.18 -5.28 -1.49
N SER A 60 -26.24 -5.80 -0.85
CA SER A 60 -26.14 -6.68 0.31
C SER A 60 -25.38 -7.99 0.04
N ARG A 61 -25.16 -8.37 -1.22
CA ARG A 61 -24.36 -9.55 -1.58
C ARG A 61 -22.91 -9.45 -1.09
N TYR A 62 -22.39 -8.24 -0.89
CA TYR A 62 -21.02 -8.03 -0.40
C TYR A 62 -20.88 -8.24 1.12
N ILE A 63 -21.95 -8.04 1.90
CA ILE A 63 -21.90 -8.07 3.38
C ILE A 63 -21.29 -9.39 3.91
N PRO A 64 -21.73 -10.58 3.46
CA PRO A 64 -21.18 -11.83 3.98
C PRO A 64 -19.68 -11.98 3.76
N TYR A 65 -19.15 -11.44 2.65
CA TYR A 65 -17.70 -11.47 2.39
C TYR A 65 -16.97 -10.48 3.30
N LEU A 66 -17.44 -9.24 3.41
CA LEU A 66 -16.83 -8.23 4.26
C LEU A 66 -16.78 -8.69 5.74
N GLU A 67 -17.88 -9.24 6.25
CA GLU A 67 -17.95 -9.76 7.62
C GLU A 67 -17.05 -10.97 7.83
N GLN A 68 -17.10 -11.98 6.96
CA GLN A 68 -16.30 -13.20 7.14
C GLN A 68 -14.80 -12.92 7.05
N TRP A 69 -14.37 -12.04 6.15
CA TRP A 69 -12.97 -11.70 6.00
C TRP A 69 -12.45 -10.84 7.15
N ALA A 70 -13.22 -9.84 7.59
CA ALA A 70 -12.84 -9.04 8.76
C ALA A 70 -12.83 -9.88 10.06
N GLN A 71 -13.80 -10.78 10.24
CA GLN A 71 -13.80 -11.70 11.39
C GLN A 71 -12.60 -12.64 11.39
N TRP A 72 -12.19 -13.14 10.21
CA TRP A 72 -10.98 -13.94 10.10
C TRP A 72 -9.74 -13.15 10.53
N VAL A 73 -9.56 -11.89 10.09
CA VAL A 73 -8.44 -11.05 10.54
C VAL A 73 -8.43 -10.94 12.07
N MET A 74 -9.59 -10.71 12.68
CA MET A 74 -9.69 -10.50 14.12
C MET A 74 -9.47 -11.76 14.96
N LYS A 75 -9.90 -12.94 14.48
CA LYS A 75 -10.01 -14.15 15.30
C LYS A 75 -9.06 -15.28 14.92
N GLU A 76 -8.66 -15.34 13.65
CA GLU A 76 -8.00 -16.52 13.08
C GLU A 76 -6.65 -16.20 12.45
N MET A 77 -6.46 -14.98 11.91
CA MET A 77 -5.19 -14.58 11.33
C MET A 77 -4.08 -14.64 12.40
N PRO A 78 -2.97 -15.35 12.13
CA PRO A 78 -1.93 -15.58 13.12
C PRO A 78 -1.33 -14.27 13.61
N ARG A 79 -0.95 -14.26 14.89
CA ARG A 79 -0.41 -13.09 15.58
C ARG A 79 1.03 -13.35 15.98
N THR A 80 1.84 -12.32 15.83
CA THR A 80 3.19 -12.24 16.37
C THR A 80 3.15 -11.77 17.84
N LYS A 81 4.33 -11.57 18.44
CA LYS A 81 4.44 -10.89 19.73
C LYS A 81 3.85 -9.47 19.66
N ASP A 82 3.37 -8.96 20.79
CA ASP A 82 2.70 -7.66 20.92
C ASP A 82 1.44 -7.54 20.02
N ASN A 83 0.82 -8.68 19.69
CA ASN A 83 -0.41 -8.77 18.90
C ASN A 83 -0.30 -8.19 17.47
N GLY A 84 0.90 -8.14 16.88
CA GLY A 84 1.04 -7.74 15.47
C GLY A 84 0.51 -8.81 14.51
N LEU A 85 -0.17 -8.40 13.44
CA LEU A 85 -0.62 -9.32 12.39
C LEU A 85 0.58 -9.97 11.71
N GLN A 86 0.68 -11.30 11.80
CA GLN A 86 1.75 -12.03 11.13
C GLN A 86 1.55 -11.97 9.62
N HIS A 87 2.64 -11.77 8.87
CA HIS A 87 2.62 -11.73 7.41
C HIS A 87 2.45 -13.14 6.78
N ALA A 88 1.36 -13.83 7.12
CA ALA A 88 1.07 -15.17 6.61
C ALA A 88 0.61 -15.10 5.15
N THR A 89 1.29 -15.87 4.28
CA THR A 89 0.99 -15.97 2.84
C THR A 89 0.68 -17.43 2.47
N TYR A 90 0.47 -17.72 1.17
CA TYR A 90 0.38 -19.10 0.68
C TYR A 90 1.69 -19.90 0.81
N GLY A 91 2.82 -19.21 0.92
CA GLY A 91 4.14 -19.83 0.99
C GLY A 91 4.55 -20.15 2.43
N PRO A 92 5.76 -19.75 2.86
CA PRO A 92 6.19 -19.96 4.23
C PRO A 92 5.22 -19.30 5.22
N GLU A 93 5.09 -19.91 6.41
CA GLU A 93 4.23 -19.40 7.48
C GLU A 93 4.58 -17.97 7.90
N ASN A 94 5.84 -17.56 7.67
CA ASN A 94 6.41 -16.29 8.12
C ASN A 94 6.20 -16.09 9.61
N LYS A 95 6.44 -17.17 10.37
CA LYS A 95 6.19 -17.24 11.80
C LYS A 95 6.87 -16.09 12.52
N ASN A 96 6.11 -15.36 13.34
CA ASN A 96 6.62 -14.23 14.12
C ASN A 96 7.21 -13.09 13.27
N GLN A 97 6.73 -12.86 12.05
CA GLN A 97 7.21 -11.79 11.18
C GLN A 97 6.17 -10.70 10.92
N LEU A 98 6.62 -9.45 10.94
CA LEU A 98 5.89 -8.26 10.49
C LEU A 98 6.53 -7.74 9.21
N TRP A 99 5.75 -7.48 8.18
CA TRP A 99 6.22 -6.94 6.90
C TRP A 99 5.44 -5.66 6.56
N ASP A 100 6.07 -4.74 5.85
CA ASP A 100 5.53 -3.39 5.57
C ASP A 100 4.21 -3.39 4.79
N ASP A 101 4.05 -4.30 3.84
CA ASP A 101 2.89 -4.39 2.96
C ASP A 101 1.62 -4.84 3.69
N THR A 102 1.73 -5.48 4.87
CA THR A 102 0.59 -5.87 5.74
C THR A 102 -0.39 -4.71 5.98
N LEU A 103 0.14 -3.49 6.16
CA LEU A 103 -0.69 -2.31 6.40
C LEU A 103 -1.62 -2.01 5.21
N MET A 104 -1.10 -2.07 3.99
CA MET A 104 -1.88 -1.85 2.77
C MET A 104 -2.82 -3.04 2.49
N MET A 105 -2.29 -4.26 2.59
CA MET A 105 -2.99 -5.44 2.07
C MET A 105 -4.11 -5.94 2.99
N THR A 106 -4.01 -5.72 4.30
CA THR A 106 -4.99 -6.23 5.27
C THR A 106 -5.54 -5.14 6.19
N VAL A 107 -4.70 -4.23 6.69
CA VAL A 107 -5.13 -3.27 7.72
C VAL A 107 -6.06 -2.20 7.16
N LEU A 108 -5.80 -1.66 5.96
CA LEU A 108 -6.72 -0.73 5.31
C LEU A 108 -8.10 -1.35 5.00
N PRO A 109 -8.20 -2.55 4.39
CA PRO A 109 -9.49 -3.24 4.27
C PRO A 109 -10.21 -3.40 5.61
N LEU A 110 -9.52 -3.86 6.66
CA LEU A 110 -10.11 -4.03 8.00
C LEU A 110 -10.67 -2.71 8.54
N ALA A 111 -9.90 -1.62 8.45
CA ALA A 111 -10.31 -0.30 8.91
C ALA A 111 -11.55 0.20 8.17
N LYS A 112 -11.57 0.06 6.83
CA LYS A 112 -12.71 0.50 6.01
C LYS A 112 -13.97 -0.32 6.32
N ILE A 113 -13.84 -1.64 6.48
CA ILE A 113 -14.96 -2.50 6.89
C ILE A 113 -15.43 -2.12 8.31
N GLY A 114 -14.49 -1.82 9.21
CA GLY A 114 -14.77 -1.35 10.57
C GLY A 114 -15.64 -0.10 10.59
N LYS A 115 -15.24 0.94 9.84
CA LYS A 115 -16.03 2.17 9.69
C LYS A 115 -17.40 1.91 9.07
N LEU A 116 -17.43 1.16 7.97
CA LEU A 116 -18.65 0.87 7.22
C LEU A 116 -19.71 0.10 8.03
N LEU A 117 -19.27 -0.87 8.83
CA LEU A 117 -20.15 -1.73 9.63
C LEU A 117 -20.28 -1.25 11.09
N ASN A 118 -19.78 -0.06 11.43
CA ASN A 118 -19.77 0.49 12.79
C ASN A 118 -19.13 -0.45 13.83
N ARG A 119 -18.01 -1.07 13.47
CA ARG A 119 -17.24 -2.01 14.30
C ARG A 119 -16.00 -1.34 14.86
N GLN A 120 -16.17 -0.75 16.05
CA GLN A 120 -15.11 -0.05 16.76
C GLN A 120 -13.88 -0.93 17.05
N ASP A 121 -14.10 -2.22 17.32
CA ASP A 121 -13.04 -3.20 17.55
C ASP A 121 -12.13 -3.39 16.32
N TYR A 122 -12.67 -3.26 15.10
CA TYR A 122 -11.88 -3.35 13.86
C TYR A 122 -11.05 -2.09 13.63
N ILE A 123 -11.59 -0.93 14.03
CA ILE A 123 -10.90 0.37 13.94
C ILE A 123 -9.72 0.39 14.92
N GLU A 124 -9.95 -0.02 16.17
CA GLU A 124 -8.91 -0.07 17.21
C GLU A 124 -7.81 -1.06 16.86
N GLU A 125 -8.16 -2.21 16.29
CA GLU A 125 -7.18 -3.16 15.77
C GLU A 125 -6.35 -2.52 14.65
N ALA A 126 -6.97 -1.82 13.70
CA ALA A 126 -6.23 -1.16 12.64
C ALA A 126 -5.25 -0.09 13.16
N ILE A 127 -5.68 0.72 14.13
CA ILE A 127 -4.82 1.69 14.80
C ILE A 127 -3.63 0.99 15.48
N HIS A 128 -3.90 -0.07 16.24
CA HIS A 128 -2.86 -0.88 16.89
C HIS A 128 -1.85 -1.42 15.87
N GLN A 129 -2.32 -1.92 14.72
CA GLN A 129 -1.44 -2.44 13.69
C GLN A 129 -0.55 -1.37 13.07
N PHE A 130 -1.04 -0.17 12.81
CA PHE A 130 -0.16 0.93 12.37
C PHE A 130 0.92 1.23 13.41
N LEU A 131 0.55 1.34 14.70
CA LEU A 131 1.51 1.65 15.77
C LEU A 131 2.57 0.54 15.93
N ILE A 132 2.19 -0.73 15.86
CA ILE A 132 3.12 -1.84 16.03
C ILE A 132 4.06 -1.98 14.82
N HIS A 133 3.57 -1.75 13.60
CA HIS A 133 4.42 -1.77 12.41
C HIS A 133 5.40 -0.59 12.42
N ILE A 134 4.97 0.62 12.81
CA ILE A 134 5.88 1.76 13.00
C ILE A 134 6.96 1.43 14.04
N LYS A 135 6.57 0.83 15.18
CA LYS A 135 7.50 0.49 16.27
C LYS A 135 8.65 -0.41 15.81
N TYR A 136 8.38 -1.38 14.94
CA TYR A 136 9.34 -2.42 14.57
C TYR A 136 10.00 -2.25 13.20
N LEU A 137 9.37 -1.51 12.27
CA LEU A 137 9.83 -1.43 10.89
C LEU A 137 10.43 -0.06 10.53
N MET A 138 10.06 1.01 11.23
CA MET A 138 10.61 2.33 10.92
C MET A 138 12.06 2.46 11.43
N ASP A 139 12.99 2.77 10.53
CA ASP A 139 14.33 3.21 10.89
C ASP A 139 14.30 4.68 11.31
N LYS A 140 14.56 4.94 12.60
CA LYS A 140 14.57 6.30 13.14
C LYS A 140 15.74 7.16 12.65
N LYS A 141 16.79 6.57 12.06
CA LYS A 141 17.94 7.33 11.55
C LYS A 141 17.61 8.00 10.22
N THR A 142 16.97 7.26 9.31
CA THR A 142 16.62 7.76 7.99
C THR A 142 15.15 8.16 7.86
N GLY A 143 14.26 7.67 8.71
CA GLY A 143 12.80 7.81 8.53
C GLY A 143 12.22 6.87 7.47
N LEU A 144 13.06 6.09 6.78
CA LEU A 144 12.65 5.00 5.90
C LEU A 144 12.29 3.75 6.71
N TRP A 145 11.79 2.74 6.03
CA TRP A 145 11.29 1.52 6.65
C TRP A 145 12.10 0.31 6.20
N TYR A 146 12.40 -0.57 7.14
CA TYR A 146 12.89 -1.90 6.85
C TYR A 146 11.76 -2.77 6.31
N HIS A 147 12.08 -3.64 5.35
CA HIS A 147 11.08 -4.52 4.72
C HIS A 147 10.34 -5.40 5.74
N GLY A 148 11.05 -5.90 6.76
CA GLY A 148 10.43 -6.72 7.78
C GLY A 148 11.15 -6.75 9.11
N TRP A 149 10.49 -7.39 10.07
CA TRP A 149 10.95 -7.66 11.42
C TRP A 149 10.62 -9.10 11.79
N THR A 150 11.55 -9.77 12.46
CA THR A 150 11.31 -11.08 13.08
C THR A 150 11.48 -11.01 14.59
N PHE A 151 10.53 -11.57 15.33
CA PHE A 151 10.70 -11.78 16.78
C PHE A 151 11.56 -13.00 17.09
N GLU A 152 11.88 -13.83 16.09
CA GLU A 152 12.93 -14.84 16.21
C GLU A 152 14.27 -14.14 16.00
N GLY A 153 15.00 -13.90 17.10
CA GLY A 153 16.26 -13.14 17.08
C GLY A 153 16.10 -11.62 17.22
N ASN A 154 14.88 -11.07 17.09
CA ASN A 154 14.57 -9.65 17.27
C ASN A 154 15.44 -8.73 16.38
N HIS A 155 15.35 -8.91 15.06
CA HIS A 155 16.10 -8.10 14.09
C HIS A 155 15.29 -7.83 12.81
N ASN A 156 15.78 -6.89 11.99
CA ASN A 156 15.18 -6.45 10.73
C ASN A 156 15.81 -7.12 9.49
N TYR A 157 16.15 -8.42 9.57
CA TYR A 157 16.81 -9.16 8.47
C TYR A 157 18.04 -8.43 7.91
N ALA A 158 18.07 -8.21 6.60
CA ALA A 158 19.11 -7.46 5.89
C ALA A 158 19.16 -5.96 6.20
N GLU A 159 18.26 -5.45 7.04
CA GLU A 159 18.06 -4.00 7.26
C GLU A 159 17.79 -3.27 5.93
N ALA A 160 17.11 -3.93 5.00
CA ALA A 160 16.86 -3.42 3.66
C ALA A 160 15.80 -2.31 3.65
N LEU A 161 16.22 -1.11 3.22
CA LEU A 161 15.33 0.03 2.93
C LEU A 161 14.77 -0.10 1.51
N TRP A 162 13.99 -1.16 1.32
CA TRP A 162 13.48 -1.57 0.03
C TRP A 162 12.34 -0.67 -0.46
N ALA A 163 12.42 -0.24 -1.72
CA ALA A 163 11.60 0.82 -2.28
C ALA A 163 10.11 0.47 -2.34
N ARG A 164 9.76 -0.69 -2.90
CA ARG A 164 8.33 -1.07 -3.00
C ARG A 164 7.72 -1.35 -1.63
N GLY A 165 8.50 -1.88 -0.71
CA GLY A 165 8.10 -2.01 0.69
C GLY A 165 7.73 -0.66 1.32
N ASN A 166 8.64 0.31 1.19
CA ASN A 166 8.42 1.68 1.64
C ASN A 166 7.23 2.36 0.97
N CYS A 167 6.96 2.08 -0.32
CA CYS A 167 5.88 2.73 -1.04
C CYS A 167 4.50 2.34 -0.48
N TRP A 168 4.36 1.14 0.08
CA TRP A 168 3.11 0.73 0.75
C TRP A 168 2.79 1.61 1.94
N ILE A 169 3.80 2.05 2.68
CA ILE A 169 3.64 2.98 3.81
C ILE A 169 3.22 4.36 3.28
N THR A 170 3.88 4.81 2.21
CA THR A 170 3.59 6.12 1.60
C THR A 170 2.16 6.19 1.08
N ILE A 171 1.61 5.07 0.60
CA ILE A 171 0.19 4.92 0.23
C ILE A 171 -0.69 4.83 1.48
N ALA A 172 -0.37 3.93 2.41
CA ALA A 172 -1.29 3.52 3.46
C ALA A 172 -1.57 4.60 4.51
N ILE A 173 -0.59 5.47 4.80
CA ILE A 173 -0.78 6.54 5.78
C ILE A 173 -1.86 7.55 5.37
N PRO A 174 -1.80 8.20 4.18
CA PRO A 174 -2.87 9.12 3.79
C PRO A 174 -4.22 8.40 3.60
N GLU A 175 -4.22 7.13 3.22
CA GLU A 175 -5.44 6.30 3.12
C GLU A 175 -6.11 6.09 4.48
N ILE A 176 -5.37 5.65 5.50
CA ILE A 176 -5.98 5.36 6.81
C ILE A 176 -6.54 6.62 7.47
N ILE A 177 -5.86 7.76 7.30
CA ILE A 177 -6.33 9.06 7.80
C ILE A 177 -7.68 9.41 7.16
N GLU A 178 -7.81 9.20 5.85
CA GLU A 178 -9.06 9.46 5.13
C GLU A 178 -10.16 8.44 5.48
N ILE A 179 -9.84 7.14 5.51
CA ILE A 179 -10.78 6.06 5.82
C ILE A 179 -11.41 6.24 7.20
N LEU A 180 -10.60 6.59 8.20
CA LEU A 180 -11.06 6.79 9.56
C LEU A 180 -11.67 8.18 9.79
N GLU A 181 -11.52 9.10 8.83
CA GLU A 181 -11.94 10.50 8.90
C GLU A 181 -11.27 11.23 10.07
N LEU A 182 -9.96 11.03 10.26
CA LEU A 182 -9.23 11.65 11.36
C LEU A 182 -9.07 13.15 11.13
N GLU A 183 -9.50 13.94 12.10
CA GLU A 183 -9.48 15.40 12.04
C GLU A 183 -8.15 16.00 12.53
N GLU A 184 -7.91 17.28 12.23
CA GLU A 184 -6.78 18.01 12.78
C GLU A 184 -6.84 18.06 14.32
N GLY A 185 -5.71 17.84 14.98
CA GLY A 185 -5.64 17.68 16.44
C GLY A 185 -5.75 16.24 16.95
N ASP A 186 -6.17 15.28 16.12
CA ASP A 186 -6.10 13.87 16.46
C ASP A 186 -4.63 13.40 16.63
N ALA A 187 -4.35 12.72 17.73
CA ALA A 187 -2.99 12.31 18.09
C ALA A 187 -2.45 11.23 17.16
N PHE A 188 -3.31 10.30 16.71
CA PHE A 188 -2.91 9.24 15.79
C PHE A 188 -2.63 9.81 14.40
N ARG A 189 -3.49 10.70 13.89
CA ARG A 189 -3.24 11.48 12.67
C ARG A 189 -1.92 12.23 12.75
N THR A 190 -1.69 12.96 13.84
CA THR A 190 -0.47 13.75 14.04
C THR A 190 0.78 12.86 13.99
N PHE A 191 0.74 11.72 14.67
CA PHE A 191 1.84 10.77 14.68
C PHE A 191 2.10 10.14 13.31
N LEU A 192 1.04 9.77 12.59
CA LEU A 192 1.13 9.23 11.24
C LEU A 192 1.70 10.23 10.24
N LEU A 193 1.25 11.48 10.27
CA LEU A 193 1.76 12.53 9.37
C LEU A 193 3.22 12.84 9.64
N ALA A 194 3.65 12.90 10.91
CA ALA A 194 5.05 13.08 11.27
C ALA A 194 5.92 11.89 10.81
N THR A 195 5.41 10.66 10.96
CA THR A 195 6.08 9.45 10.49
C THR A 195 6.26 9.47 8.97
N LEU A 196 5.21 9.84 8.24
CA LEU A 196 5.23 9.92 6.79
C LEU A 196 6.13 11.07 6.29
N GLU A 197 6.12 12.21 6.97
CA GLU A 197 6.97 13.36 6.63
C GLU A 197 8.46 12.98 6.75
N ALA A 198 8.84 12.24 7.79
CA ALA A 198 10.20 11.72 7.94
C ALA A 198 10.61 10.81 6.77
N GLN A 199 9.72 9.91 6.34
CA GLN A 199 9.95 9.06 5.18
C GLN A 199 10.12 9.90 3.89
N VAL A 200 9.20 10.83 3.64
CA VAL A 200 9.22 11.66 2.42
C VAL A 200 10.40 12.62 2.38
N HIS A 201 10.89 13.09 3.53
CA HIS A 201 12.14 13.85 3.61
C HIS A 201 13.30 13.07 3.01
N SER A 202 13.47 11.80 3.39
CA SER A 202 14.51 10.93 2.83
C SER A 202 14.24 10.55 1.38
N LEU A 203 13.00 10.25 1.00
CA LEU A 203 12.66 10.00 -0.40
C LEU A 203 13.07 11.19 -1.28
N LYS A 204 12.81 12.42 -0.86
CA LYS A 204 13.23 13.62 -1.60
C LYS A 204 14.76 13.71 -1.76
N GLN A 205 15.53 13.31 -0.75
CA GLN A 205 16.99 13.32 -0.82
C GLN A 205 17.54 12.27 -1.80
N PHE A 206 16.90 11.10 -1.86
CA PHE A 206 17.35 9.96 -2.68
C PHE A 206 16.67 9.85 -4.04
N GLN A 207 15.87 10.84 -4.46
CA GLN A 207 15.24 10.83 -5.77
C GLN A 207 16.31 10.94 -6.86
N HIS A 208 16.32 9.99 -7.80
CA HIS A 208 17.23 10.00 -8.93
C HIS A 208 16.88 11.14 -9.90
N ALA A 209 17.85 11.59 -10.71
CA ALA A 209 17.65 12.67 -11.68
C ALA A 209 16.54 12.40 -12.72
N SER A 210 16.22 11.13 -12.97
CA SER A 210 15.09 10.72 -13.82
C SER A 210 13.74 10.80 -13.12
N GLY A 211 13.68 11.18 -11.84
CA GLY A 211 12.50 11.17 -10.99
C GLY A 211 12.18 9.84 -10.30
N LEU A 212 12.80 8.73 -10.70
CA LEU A 212 12.60 7.40 -10.10
C LEU A 212 13.39 7.25 -8.79
N TRP A 213 13.14 6.14 -8.09
CA TRP A 213 13.97 5.68 -6.97
C TRP A 213 14.67 4.36 -7.27
N HIS A 214 15.82 4.19 -6.64
CA HIS A 214 16.55 2.92 -6.57
C HIS A 214 15.78 1.90 -5.72
N THR A 215 15.86 0.61 -6.06
CA THR A 215 15.17 -0.49 -5.35
C THR A 215 15.61 -0.59 -3.89
N LEU A 216 16.87 -0.30 -3.59
CA LEU A 216 17.35 0.05 -2.26
C LEU A 216 17.50 1.57 -2.26
N ILE A 217 16.63 2.26 -1.53
CA ILE A 217 16.42 3.71 -1.68
C ILE A 217 17.73 4.49 -1.49
N ASN A 218 18.53 4.09 -0.51
CA ASN A 218 19.79 4.73 -0.14
C ASN A 218 21.03 4.17 -0.87
N ASP A 219 20.84 3.26 -1.83
CA ASP A 219 21.94 2.63 -2.58
C ASP A 219 21.84 2.95 -4.08
N PRO A 220 22.62 3.92 -4.58
CA PRO A 220 22.59 4.33 -5.98
C PRO A 220 23.20 3.28 -6.93
N THR A 221 23.81 2.21 -6.40
CA THR A 221 24.33 1.11 -7.23
C THR A 221 23.25 0.09 -7.60
N SER A 222 22.11 0.11 -6.89
CA SER A 222 20.97 -0.75 -7.18
C SER A 222 20.15 -0.22 -8.37
N TYR A 223 19.30 -1.03 -8.99
CA TYR A 223 18.53 -0.58 -10.17
C TYR A 223 17.38 0.37 -9.79
N LEU A 224 16.93 1.22 -10.74
CA LEU A 224 15.73 2.05 -10.59
C LEU A 224 14.46 1.22 -10.74
N GLU A 225 13.44 1.50 -9.92
CA GLU A 225 12.25 0.66 -9.80
C GLU A 225 10.95 1.48 -9.96
N SER A 226 10.18 1.15 -11.01
CA SER A 226 8.99 1.92 -11.42
C SER A 226 7.82 1.76 -10.47
N SER A 227 7.59 0.56 -9.91
CA SER A 227 6.38 0.32 -9.11
C SER A 227 6.42 1.08 -7.78
N ALA A 228 7.57 1.07 -7.10
CA ALA A 228 7.83 1.88 -5.91
C ALA A 228 7.66 3.37 -6.22
N THR A 229 8.26 3.83 -7.33
CA THR A 229 8.15 5.22 -7.78
C THR A 229 6.69 5.65 -7.94
N ALA A 230 5.84 4.80 -8.53
CA ALA A 230 4.42 5.07 -8.67
C ALA A 230 3.71 5.16 -7.30
N GLY A 231 4.02 4.27 -6.36
CA GLY A 231 3.46 4.32 -5.01
C GLY A 231 3.89 5.55 -4.21
N PHE A 232 5.16 5.94 -4.31
CA PHE A 232 5.66 7.18 -3.69
C PHE A 232 4.96 8.41 -4.24
N ALA A 233 4.89 8.52 -5.57
CA ALA A 233 4.22 9.63 -6.23
C ALA A 233 2.75 9.74 -5.81
N TYR A 234 2.02 8.62 -5.76
CA TYR A 234 0.65 8.57 -5.28
C TYR A 234 0.51 9.13 -3.87
N GLY A 235 1.26 8.57 -2.91
CA GLY A 235 1.10 8.91 -1.50
C GLY A 235 1.49 10.36 -1.20
N ILE A 236 2.57 10.85 -1.82
CA ILE A 236 2.99 12.24 -1.70
C ILE A 236 1.91 13.17 -2.26
N LEU A 237 1.42 12.87 -3.47
CA LEU A 237 0.46 13.73 -4.14
C LEU A 237 -0.89 13.74 -3.41
N LYS A 238 -1.35 12.59 -2.93
CA LYS A 238 -2.57 12.47 -2.11
C LYS A 238 -2.44 13.28 -0.82
N SER A 239 -1.32 13.19 -0.12
CA SER A 239 -1.09 13.99 1.10
C SER A 239 -1.18 15.50 0.83
N VAL A 240 -0.69 15.97 -0.32
CA VAL A 240 -0.85 17.38 -0.71
C VAL A 240 -2.31 17.71 -1.05
N HIS A 241 -2.99 16.87 -1.83
CA HIS A 241 -4.39 17.11 -2.21
C HIS A 241 -5.35 17.11 -1.00
N LYS A 242 -5.05 16.31 0.03
CA LYS A 242 -5.78 16.31 1.29
C LYS A 242 -5.41 17.45 2.24
N GLY A 243 -4.48 18.32 1.84
CA GLY A 243 -4.04 19.47 2.62
C GLY A 243 -3.18 19.12 3.84
N TYR A 244 -2.58 17.91 3.86
CA TYR A 244 -1.71 17.51 4.97
C TYR A 244 -0.36 18.22 4.92
N TRP A 245 0.11 18.59 3.72
CA TRP A 245 1.41 19.22 3.48
C TRP A 245 1.32 20.37 2.46
N PRO A 246 2.31 21.27 2.45
CA PRO A 246 2.33 22.38 1.50
C PRO A 246 2.50 21.91 0.04
N ALA A 247 1.99 22.73 -0.88
CA ALA A 247 2.03 22.47 -2.32
C ALA A 247 3.43 22.24 -2.90
N SER A 248 4.49 22.70 -2.21
CA SER A 248 5.88 22.48 -2.61
C SER A 248 6.29 21.01 -2.70
N TYR A 249 5.58 20.10 -2.03
CA TYR A 249 5.84 18.66 -2.15
C TYR A 249 5.35 18.06 -3.48
N LYS A 250 4.49 18.77 -4.24
CA LYS A 250 4.02 18.31 -5.55
C LYS A 250 5.17 18.09 -6.53
N GLU A 251 6.21 18.91 -6.47
CA GLU A 251 7.36 18.82 -7.39
C GLU A 251 8.05 17.45 -7.31
N VAL A 252 8.18 16.88 -6.11
CA VAL A 252 8.75 15.53 -5.92
C VAL A 252 7.89 14.49 -6.64
N ALA A 253 6.57 14.56 -6.47
CA ALA A 253 5.63 13.65 -7.12
C ALA A 253 5.55 13.87 -8.64
N TYR A 254 5.61 15.11 -9.13
CA TYR A 254 5.56 15.42 -10.55
C TYR A 254 6.82 14.97 -11.30
N GLN A 255 8.00 15.12 -10.70
CA GLN A 255 9.24 14.54 -11.24
C GLN A 255 9.15 13.01 -11.31
N ALA A 256 8.63 12.38 -10.27
CA ALA A 256 8.41 10.93 -10.22
C ALA A 256 7.46 10.45 -11.32
N ILE A 257 6.35 11.17 -11.52
CA ILE A 257 5.37 10.85 -12.56
C ILE A 257 5.96 11.06 -13.95
N ALA A 258 6.70 12.15 -14.18
CA ALA A 258 7.35 12.39 -15.46
C ALA A 258 8.30 11.23 -15.82
N GLY A 259 9.14 10.80 -14.88
CA GLY A 259 10.01 9.64 -15.05
C GLY A 259 9.25 8.33 -15.27
N LEU A 260 8.15 8.13 -14.54
CA LEU A 260 7.30 6.94 -14.66
C LEU A 260 6.65 6.85 -16.04
N LEU A 261 6.20 7.97 -16.61
CA LEU A 261 5.60 8.02 -17.96
C LEU A 261 6.59 7.53 -19.03
N GLU A 262 7.88 7.80 -18.88
CA GLU A 262 8.93 7.27 -19.78
C GLU A 262 9.12 5.75 -19.68
N LYS A 263 8.56 5.11 -18.64
CA LYS A 263 8.61 3.65 -18.44
C LYS A 263 7.35 2.94 -18.90
N ILE A 264 6.36 3.67 -19.42
CA ILE A 264 5.18 3.09 -20.03
C ILE A 264 5.46 2.96 -21.53
N ASP A 265 5.48 1.73 -22.03
CA ASP A 265 5.71 1.51 -23.46
C ASP A 265 4.45 1.75 -24.31
N ALA A 266 4.58 1.60 -25.63
CA ALA A 266 3.50 1.84 -26.58
C ALA A 266 2.28 0.91 -26.41
N THR A 267 2.43 -0.21 -25.70
CA THR A 267 1.32 -1.13 -25.38
C THR A 267 0.63 -0.80 -24.06
N GLY A 268 1.18 0.16 -23.30
CA GLY A 268 0.71 0.52 -21.96
C GLY A 268 1.32 -0.33 -20.86
N GLU A 269 2.30 -1.18 -21.17
CA GLU A 269 3.00 -1.99 -20.19
C GLU A 269 4.03 -1.13 -19.44
N VAL A 270 4.07 -1.30 -18.12
CA VAL A 270 4.96 -0.54 -17.24
C VAL A 270 6.23 -1.36 -17.08
N GLN A 271 7.31 -0.82 -17.63
CA GLN A 271 8.65 -1.38 -17.63
C GLN A 271 9.41 -1.01 -16.36
N GLN A 272 10.57 -1.61 -16.17
CA GLN A 272 11.42 -1.44 -14.98
C GLN A 272 10.73 -1.77 -13.65
N VAL A 273 9.95 -2.85 -13.65
CA VAL A 273 9.28 -3.37 -12.46
C VAL A 273 10.02 -4.63 -11.99
N SER A 274 10.43 -4.67 -10.72
CA SER A 274 11.03 -5.89 -10.15
C SER A 274 9.96 -6.95 -9.86
N ILE A 275 10.30 -8.24 -9.96
CA ILE A 275 9.37 -9.36 -9.66
C ILE A 275 8.98 -9.45 -8.18
N GLY A 276 8.11 -10.42 -7.85
CA GLY A 276 7.67 -10.66 -6.47
C GLY A 276 8.86 -10.88 -5.54
N THR A 277 8.91 -10.12 -4.46
CA THR A 277 10.07 -10.02 -3.56
C THR A 277 9.65 -10.49 -2.18
N GLY A 278 10.25 -11.58 -1.71
CA GLY A 278 10.13 -12.01 -0.32
C GLY A 278 11.15 -11.32 0.58
N MET A 279 11.22 -11.74 1.84
CA MET A 279 12.23 -11.25 2.78
C MET A 279 13.63 -11.74 2.38
N GLY A 280 14.56 -10.81 2.17
CA GLY A 280 15.96 -11.10 1.91
C GLY A 280 16.82 -11.09 3.17
N GLU A 281 17.79 -12.00 3.24
CA GLU A 281 18.77 -12.11 4.33
C GLU A 281 19.97 -11.15 4.17
N ASP A 282 20.21 -10.65 2.95
CA ASP A 282 21.24 -9.66 2.65
C ASP A 282 20.74 -8.63 1.61
N LEU A 283 21.53 -7.57 1.39
CA LEU A 283 21.19 -6.52 0.43
C LEU A 283 21.37 -6.96 -1.03
N ASP A 284 22.25 -7.93 -1.30
CA ASP A 284 22.49 -8.43 -2.66
C ASP A 284 21.26 -9.17 -3.19
N PHE A 285 20.50 -9.83 -2.33
CA PHE A 285 19.18 -10.38 -2.67
C PHE A 285 18.31 -9.33 -3.36
N TYR A 286 18.18 -8.12 -2.80
CA TYR A 286 17.36 -7.04 -3.34
C TYR A 286 17.95 -6.43 -4.62
N ARG A 287 19.29 -6.29 -4.69
CA ARG A 287 20.00 -5.79 -5.88
C ARG A 287 19.82 -6.68 -7.11
N ASN A 288 19.66 -7.98 -6.90
CA ASN A 288 19.67 -8.99 -7.98
C ASN A 288 18.28 -9.51 -8.37
N ILE A 289 17.20 -8.88 -7.89
CA ILE A 289 15.84 -9.28 -8.27
C ILE A 289 15.60 -9.01 -9.75
N GLY A 290 15.10 -10.04 -10.46
CA GLY A 290 14.75 -9.93 -11.87
C GLY A 290 13.69 -8.86 -12.12
N MET A 291 13.74 -8.23 -13.30
CA MET A 291 12.80 -7.19 -13.71
C MET A 291 12.00 -7.66 -14.91
N THR A 292 10.68 -7.51 -14.85
CA THR A 292 9.73 -7.82 -15.91
C THR A 292 8.43 -7.07 -15.63
N ALA A 293 7.57 -6.92 -16.62
CA ALA A 293 6.25 -6.37 -16.34
C ALA A 293 5.45 -7.27 -15.40
N MET A 294 4.89 -6.64 -14.38
CA MET A 294 4.16 -7.32 -13.31
C MET A 294 2.87 -6.58 -13.00
N PRO A 295 1.77 -7.29 -12.67
CA PRO A 295 0.46 -6.67 -12.46
C PRO A 295 0.44 -5.54 -11.42
N TYR A 296 1.29 -5.57 -10.39
CA TYR A 296 1.37 -4.49 -9.41
C TYR A 296 2.06 -3.23 -9.95
N GLY A 297 2.95 -3.33 -10.94
CA GLY A 297 3.50 -2.18 -11.66
C GLY A 297 2.41 -1.41 -12.39
N GLN A 298 1.55 -2.11 -13.13
CA GLN A 298 0.35 -1.51 -13.73
C GLN A 298 -0.59 -0.96 -12.67
N SER A 299 -0.87 -1.74 -11.62
CA SER A 299 -1.82 -1.36 -10.56
C SER A 299 -1.42 -0.06 -9.85
N LEU A 300 -0.16 0.05 -9.44
CA LEU A 300 0.39 1.23 -8.76
C LEU A 300 0.45 2.44 -9.70
N THR A 301 0.77 2.22 -10.98
CA THR A 301 0.77 3.28 -11.99
C THR A 301 -0.64 3.82 -12.23
N VAL A 302 -1.65 2.95 -12.35
CA VAL A 302 -3.06 3.37 -12.47
C VAL A 302 -3.50 4.16 -11.24
N LEU A 303 -3.13 3.71 -10.04
CA LEU A 303 -3.45 4.40 -8.79
C LEU A 303 -2.80 5.80 -8.74
N CYS A 304 -1.52 5.89 -9.10
CA CYS A 304 -0.76 7.14 -9.18
C CYS A 304 -1.35 8.12 -10.21
N LEU A 305 -1.53 7.69 -11.45
CA LEU A 305 -2.06 8.56 -12.51
C LEU A 305 -3.51 8.97 -12.24
N THR A 306 -4.28 8.16 -11.52
CA THR A 306 -5.62 8.54 -11.06
C THR A 306 -5.56 9.67 -10.04
N GLU A 307 -4.62 9.63 -9.10
CA GLU A 307 -4.43 10.73 -8.14
C GLU A 307 -3.92 12.00 -8.84
N LEU A 308 -3.09 11.86 -9.88
CA LEU A 308 -2.67 12.99 -10.71
C LEU A 308 -3.86 13.74 -11.32
N LEU A 309 -4.92 13.04 -11.75
CA LEU A 309 -6.09 13.69 -12.33
C LEU A 309 -6.74 14.71 -11.37
N VAL A 310 -6.64 14.50 -10.06
CA VAL A 310 -7.15 15.42 -9.04
C VAL A 310 -6.43 16.78 -9.09
N SER A 311 -5.19 16.84 -9.58
CA SER A 311 -4.48 18.12 -9.78
C SER A 311 -5.13 19.03 -10.84
N PHE A 312 -6.06 18.50 -11.64
CA PHE A 312 -6.77 19.21 -12.71
C PHE A 312 -8.27 19.37 -12.46
N CYS A 313 -8.76 18.95 -11.30
CA CYS A 313 -10.14 19.12 -10.85
C CYS A 313 -10.25 20.33 -9.91
#